data_AF-A0A661V555-F1
#
_entry.id   AF-A0A661V555-F1
#
_cell.length_a   1.000
_cell.length_b   1.000
_cell.length_c   1.000
_cell.angle_alpha   90.00
_cell.angle_beta   90.00
_cell.angle_gamma   90.00
#
_symmetry.space_group_name_H-M   'P 1'
#
loop_
_entity.id
_entity.type
_entity.pdbx_description
1 polymer ?
#
loop_
_entity_poly.entity_id
_entity_poly.type
_entity_poly.pdbx_seq_one_letter_code
_entity_poly.pdbx_strand_id
1 'polypeptide(L)' 'MSRAIKAIYENGILKPSEKLPLDDQAEVLVIVVPLRRKARAAESDPTRLAQMRKQVDAWLKAQPPDAVRPPL' A
#
# COMPACT_ATOMS: atom_id res chain seq x y z
N MET A 1 -3.25 -25.72 21.75
CA MET A 1 -2.26 -24.86 21.05
C MET A 1 -3.02 -23.92 20.13
N SER A 2 -2.87 -22.60 20.28
CA SER A 2 -3.57 -21.61 19.45
C SER A 2 -2.77 -21.34 18.17
N ARG A 3 -3.33 -21.66 17.00
CA ARG A 3 -2.69 -21.46 15.69
C ARG A 3 -3.37 -20.31 14.95
N ALA A 4 -2.59 -19.32 14.53
CA ALA A 4 -3.09 -18.25 13.66
C ALA A 4 -3.02 -18.69 12.20
N ILE A 5 -4.13 -18.56 11.46
CA ILE A 5 -4.25 -18.98 10.06
C ILE A 5 -4.58 -17.76 9.21
N LYS A 6 -3.96 -17.67 8.04
CA LYS A 6 -4.26 -16.60 7.09
C LYS A 6 -5.57 -16.93 6.36
N ALA A 7 -6.39 -15.92 6.13
CA ALA A 7 -7.60 -16.05 5.33
C ALA A 7 -7.68 -14.92 4.32
N ILE A 8 -8.29 -15.20 3.16
CA ILE A 8 -8.65 -14.20 2.16
C ILE A 8 -10.12 -13.85 2.39
N TYR A 9 -10.40 -12.56 2.58
CA TYR A 9 -11.77 -12.06 2.62
C TYR A 9 -12.22 -11.72 1.20
N GLU A 10 -13.25 -12.42 0.71
CA GLU A 10 -13.80 -12.24 -0.64
C GLU A 10 -15.33 -12.37 -0.58
N ASN A 11 -16.05 -11.36 -1.06
CA ASN A 11 -17.52 -11.35 -1.16
C ASN A 11 -18.26 -11.67 0.17
N GLY A 12 -17.74 -11.19 1.31
CA GLY A 12 -18.36 -11.45 2.62
C GLY A 12 -17.91 -12.74 3.29
N ILE A 13 -17.08 -13.56 2.63
CA ILE A 13 -16.67 -14.87 3.13
C ILE A 13 -15.16 -14.84 3.43
N LEU A 14 -14.79 -15.31 4.63
CA LEU A 14 -13.40 -15.58 5.01
C LEU A 14 -13.01 -16.98 4.54
N LYS A 15 -12.11 -17.05 3.55
CA LYS A 15 -11.57 -18.30 3.00
C LYS A 15 -10.20 -18.57 3.64
N PRO A 16 -10.08 -19.50 4.60
CA PRO A 16 -8.80 -19.82 5.22
C PRO A 16 -7.84 -20.46 4.20
N SER A 17 -6.54 -20.21 4.33
CA SER A 17 -5.50 -20.75 3.43
C SER A 17 -5.28 -22.25 3.59
N GLU A 18 -5.74 -22.82 4.70
CA GLU A 18 -5.70 -24.24 5.01
C GLU A 18 -6.99 -24.67 5.70
N LYS A 19 -7.34 -25.96 5.63
CA LYS A 19 -8.54 -26.49 6.27
C LYS A 19 -8.40 -26.35 7.79
N LEU A 20 -9.34 -25.63 8.39
CA LEU A 20 -9.44 -25.51 9.84
C LEU A 20 -10.00 -26.83 10.42
N PRO A 21 -9.38 -27.43 11.45
CA PRO A 21 -9.92 -28.59 12.14
C PRO A 21 -11.01 -28.12 13.13
N LEU A 22 -12.07 -27.53 12.60
CA LEU A 22 -13.22 -27.05 13.37
C LEU A 22 -14.40 -27.97 13.12
N ASP A 23 -15.18 -28.20 14.18
CA ASP A 23 -16.46 -28.89 14.08
C ASP A 23 -17.50 -28.00 13.39
N ASP A 24 -18.55 -28.63 12.86
CA ASP A 24 -19.68 -27.89 12.30
C ASP A 24 -20.28 -26.96 13.37
N GLN A 25 -20.47 -25.67 13.03
CA GLN A 25 -20.95 -24.59 13.91
C GLN A 25 -19.99 -24.15 15.05
N ALA A 26 -18.69 -24.42 14.95
CA ALA A 26 -17.74 -23.91 15.95
C ALA A 26 -17.71 -22.36 16.01
N GLU A 27 -17.80 -21.80 17.23
CA GLU A 27 -17.58 -20.38 17.46
C GLU A 27 -16.11 -20.01 17.27
N VAL A 28 -15.83 -18.96 16.49
CA VAL A 28 -14.47 -18.53 16.16
C VAL A 28 -14.28 -17.04 16.41
N LEU A 29 -13.15 -16.67 17.02
CA LEU A 29 -12.69 -15.29 17.13
C LEU A 29 -11.93 -14.89 15.86
N VAL A 30 -12.43 -13.90 15.13
CA VAL A 30 -11.78 -13.36 13.93
C VAL A 30 -11.00 -12.10 14.28
N ILE A 31 -9.69 -12.10 14.02
CA ILE A 31 -8.83 -10.92 14.15
C ILE A 31 -8.45 -10.43 12.74
N VAL A 32 -8.97 -9.26 12.36
CA VAL A 32 -8.63 -8.64 11.07
C VAL A 32 -7.41 -7.74 11.26
N VAL A 33 -6.28 -8.13 10.68
CA VAL A 33 -5.06 -7.32 10.66
C VAL A 33 -4.90 -6.72 9.26
N PRO A 34 -5.04 -5.40 9.07
CA PRO A 34 -4.81 -4.76 7.78
C PRO A 34 -3.32 -4.86 7.44
N LEU A 35 -2.97 -5.79 6.54
CA LEU A 35 -1.63 -5.88 6.00
C LEU A 35 -1.43 -4.69 5.05
N ARG A 36 -0.37 -3.90 5.28
CA ARG A 36 0.05 -2.90 4.29
C ARG A 36 0.23 -3.65 2.98
N ARG A 37 -0.61 -3.36 1.98
CA ARG A 37 -0.35 -3.83 0.61
C ARG A 37 1.08 -3.40 0.34
N LYS A 38 1.97 -4.36 0.05
CA LYS A 38 3.23 -4.02 -0.64
C LYS A 38 2.76 -3.16 -1.80
N ALA A 39 3.08 -1.87 -1.76
CA ALA A 39 2.65 -0.96 -2.78
C ALA A 39 3.00 -1.65 -4.09
N ARG A 40 1.98 -2.01 -4.89
CA ARG A 40 2.19 -2.09 -6.34
C ARG A 40 2.95 -0.81 -6.60
N ALA A 41 4.22 -0.92 -6.98
CA ALA A 41 5.03 0.22 -7.33
C ALA A 41 4.10 1.10 -8.12
N ALA A 42 3.77 2.28 -7.58
CA ALA A 42 2.86 3.18 -8.27
C ALA A 42 3.54 3.35 -9.61
N GLU A 43 2.97 2.77 -10.67
CA GLU A 43 3.50 2.91 -12.01
C GLU A 43 3.51 4.40 -12.20
N SER A 44 4.71 4.97 -12.12
CA SER A 44 4.90 6.39 -12.15
C SER A 44 4.55 6.77 -13.56
N ASP A 45 3.31 7.20 -13.76
CA ASP A 45 2.79 7.59 -15.06
C ASP A 45 3.82 8.55 -15.69
N PRO A 46 4.46 8.16 -16.79
CA PRO A 46 5.54 8.93 -17.40
C PRO A 46 5.08 10.34 -17.77
N THR A 47 3.77 10.52 -18.02
CA THR A 47 3.13 11.81 -18.28
C THR A 47 3.16 12.69 -17.05
N ARG A 48 2.81 12.13 -15.88
CA ARG A 48 2.82 12.84 -14.60
C ARG A 48 4.24 13.22 -14.19
N LEU A 49 5.22 12.34 -14.41
CA LEU A 49 6.64 12.65 -14.17
C LEU A 49 7.15 13.76 -15.09
N ALA A 50 6.78 13.75 -16.38
CA ALA A 50 7.16 14.79 -17.33
C ALA A 50 6.54 16.15 -16.96
N GLN A 51 5.29 16.16 -16.51
CA GLN A 51 4.62 17.38 -16.04
C GLN A 51 5.26 17.93 -14.77
N MET A 52 5.58 17.06 -13.79
CA MET A 52 6.28 17.47 -12.57
C MET A 52 7.67 18.05 -12.87
N ARG A 53 8.44 17.43 -13.78
CA ARG A 53 9.74 17.98 -14.22
C ARG A 53 9.61 19.37 -14.83
N LYS A 54 8.64 19.58 -15.73
CA LYS A 54 8.39 20.91 -16.32
C LYS A 54 8.03 21.97 -15.27
N GLN A 55 7.24 21.60 -14.26
CA GLN A 55 6.88 22.50 -13.16
C GLN A 55 8.08 22.83 -12.28
N VAL A 56 8.93 21.85 -11.97
CA VAL A 56 10.16 22.07 -11.20
C VAL A 56 11.15 22.94 -11.97
N ASP A 57 11.34 22.71 -13.27
CA ASP A 57 12.23 23.53 -14.10
C ASP A 57 11.73 24.98 -14.20
N ALA A 58 10.42 25.18 -14.35
CA ALA A 58 9.82 26.51 -14.35
C ALA A 58 9.98 27.19 -12.98
N TRP A 59 9.77 26.45 -11.89
CA TRP A 59 9.94 26.97 -10.53
C TRP A 59 11.40 27.31 -10.22
N LEU A 60 12.36 26.48 -10.65
CA LEU A 60 13.81 26.72 -10.53
C LEU A 60 14.27 27.95 -11.32
N LYS A 61 13.75 28.14 -12.54
CA LYS A 61 14.03 29.33 -13.36
C LYS A 61 13.42 30.61 -12.77
N ALA A 62 12.30 30.48 -12.06
CA ALA A 62 11.65 31.58 -11.36
C ALA A 62 12.23 31.83 -9.96
N GLN A 63 13.19 31.03 -9.48
CA GLN A 63 13.83 31.28 -8.19
C GLN A 63 14.73 32.53 -8.27
N PRO A 64 14.67 33.42 -7.26
CA PRO A 64 15.62 34.52 -7.15
C PRO A 64 17.05 33.98 -6.96
N PRO A 65 18.09 34.73 -7.38
CA PRO A 65 19.48 34.28 -7.35
C PRO A 65 19.98 33.89 -5.94
N ASP A 66 19.33 34.40 -4.89
CA ASP A 66 19.65 34.13 -3.47
C ASP A 66 18.82 33.00 -2.83
N ALA A 67 18.02 32.25 -3.60
CA ALA A 67 17.34 31.06 -3.07
C ALA A 67 18.37 29.97 -2.75
N VAL A 68 18.72 29.85 -1.46
CA VAL A 68 19.62 28.84 -0.90
C VAL A 68 19.21 27.46 -1.39
N ARG A 69 20.03 26.86 -2.26
CA ARG A 69 19.84 25.47 -2.69
C ARG A 69 20.22 24.55 -1.53
N PRO A 70 19.36 23.63 -1.08
CA PRO A 70 19.77 22.64 -0.10
C PRO A 70 20.90 21.76 -0.69
N PRO A 71 21.92 21.41 0.11
CA PRO A 71 23.04 20.61 -0.37
C PRO A 71 22.57 19.22 -0.82
N LEU A 72 23.18 18.74 -1.91
CA LEU A 72 23.00 17.40 -2.47
C LEU A 72 23.58 16.31 -1.55
#